data_AF-A0AAD6NEI1-F1
#
_entry.id   AF-A0AAD6NEI1-F1
#
_cell.length_a   1.000
_cell.length_b   1.000
_cell.length_c   1.000
_cell.angle_alpha   90.00
_cell.angle_beta   90.00
_cell.angle_gamma   90.00
#
_symmetry.space_group_name_H-M   'P 1'
#
loop_
_entity.id
_entity.type
_entity.pdbx_description
1 polymer ?
#
loop_
_entity_poly.entity_id
_entity_poly.type
_entity_poly.pdbx_seq_one_letter_code
_entity_poly.pdbx_strand_id
1 'polypeptide(L)'
;MSKPSIGFVGLGAMGFGMATHLVKEGYPVHGYDVFPASVERFNAAGGIPASSLLESAQDKQFYVCMVASAPQAQSVLFGEGGIVKALSPNATLLLCSTVPATYAQSVAAELQSCGRGDILFIDAPVSGGAKRAADGTLSIMAGASDAALESGRFLLQAMSDSNKLYLVPGGIGAGSNMKMVHQVLAGIHILGASEAMGFAAQLGLDAIKTADAIKSSDSWTWMHENRLQRMLEEDWHPGASALTIILKDVGIITTSARQSHFPTPLCSAAEQVYLSALLQGYGAVDDSSMVRQYFAEPIMKVSSTKSAEETAESLRLVLDLMEVTNLVAAAEAIAFARYLNVDLKQFFTLVSDAAGASRQFMTKGLEMIEGRIGEGAGSETIDAAISRLEKASQKARDLHCPLNLGNAALSVLYISKRSGLGAEGSTSVMKTFGN
;
A
#
# COMPACT_ATOMS: atom_id res chain seq x y z
N MET A 1 26.65 11.39 24.57
CA MET A 1 27.49 11.15 23.38
C MET A 1 26.84 11.87 22.21
N SER A 2 27.62 12.41 21.27
CA SER A 2 27.06 13.02 20.05
C SER A 2 26.36 11.95 19.19
N LYS A 3 25.24 12.31 18.56
CA LYS A 3 24.53 11.41 17.63
C LYS A 3 25.44 11.08 16.42
N PRO A 4 25.42 9.85 15.89
CA PRO A 4 26.25 9.46 14.75
C PRO A 4 25.82 10.20 13.48
N SER A 5 26.77 10.42 12.55
CA SER A 5 26.46 10.94 11.23
C SER A 5 25.78 9.88 10.36
N ILE A 6 24.77 10.32 9.61
CA ILE A 6 23.92 9.47 8.77
C ILE A 6 24.10 9.91 7.32
N GLY A 7 24.33 8.96 6.41
CA GLY A 7 24.18 9.18 4.97
C GLY A 7 22.75 8.90 4.53
N PHE A 8 22.24 9.68 3.58
CA PHE A 8 20.86 9.56 3.11
C PHE A 8 20.78 9.80 1.60
N VAL A 9 20.05 8.95 0.88
CA VAL A 9 19.74 9.15 -0.54
C VAL A 9 18.26 9.03 -0.82
N GLY A 10 17.79 9.92 -1.70
CA GLY A 10 16.39 10.01 -2.12
C GLY A 10 15.65 11.04 -1.27
N LEU A 11 15.68 12.30 -1.70
CA LEU A 11 15.04 13.44 -1.05
C LEU A 11 13.72 13.81 -1.75
N GLY A 12 13.03 12.80 -2.30
CA GLY A 12 11.62 12.92 -2.73
C GLY A 12 10.66 13.09 -1.54
N ALA A 13 9.35 13.07 -1.78
CA ALA A 13 8.35 13.40 -0.76
C ALA A 13 8.51 12.66 0.58
N MET A 14 8.72 11.33 0.54
CA MET A 14 8.96 10.53 1.75
C MET A 14 10.34 10.76 2.36
N GLY A 15 11.39 10.61 1.56
CA GLY A 15 12.76 10.66 2.07
C GLY A 15 13.17 12.06 2.56
N PHE A 16 12.63 13.13 1.98
CA PHE A 16 12.76 14.48 2.51
C PHE A 16 12.19 14.60 3.92
N GLY A 17 10.97 14.06 4.14
CA GLY A 17 10.35 14.03 5.46
C GLY A 17 11.21 13.27 6.47
N MET A 18 11.66 12.07 6.10
CA MET A 18 12.52 11.23 6.97
C MET A 18 13.84 11.93 7.31
N ALA A 19 14.56 12.43 6.30
CA ALA A 19 15.87 13.06 6.48
C ALA A 19 15.78 14.34 7.34
N THR A 20 14.78 15.19 7.08
CA THR A 20 14.58 16.42 7.86
C THR A 20 14.08 16.14 9.28
N HIS A 21 13.32 15.07 9.49
CA HIS A 21 12.98 14.62 10.83
C HIS A 21 14.24 14.23 11.62
N LEU A 22 15.14 13.44 11.02
CA LEU A 22 16.40 13.07 11.65
C LEU A 22 17.29 14.29 11.97
N VAL A 23 17.31 15.31 11.10
CA VAL A 23 17.99 16.58 11.38
C VAL A 23 17.40 17.27 12.61
N LYS A 24 16.07 17.35 12.74
CA LYS A 24 15.39 17.94 13.91
C LYS A 24 15.71 17.17 15.20
N GLU A 25 15.83 15.86 15.09
CA GLU A 25 16.28 15.00 16.18
C GLU A 25 17.76 15.20 16.54
N GLY A 26 18.52 16.01 15.78
CA GLY A 26 19.91 16.36 16.06
C GLY A 26 20.94 15.40 15.47
N TYR A 27 20.55 14.56 14.49
CA TYR A 27 21.52 13.78 13.71
C TYR A 27 22.19 14.66 12.64
N PRO A 28 23.51 14.58 12.44
CA PRO A 28 24.18 15.17 11.29
C PRO A 28 23.95 14.31 10.03
N VAL A 29 22.91 14.66 9.27
CA VAL A 29 22.46 13.93 8.06
C VAL A 29 23.06 14.53 6.80
N HIS A 30 23.79 13.71 6.04
CA HIS A 30 24.37 14.05 4.73
C HIS A 30 23.47 13.49 3.64
N GLY A 31 22.77 14.37 2.92
CA GLY A 31 21.71 14.00 1.99
C GLY A 31 22.11 14.22 0.53
N TYR A 32 21.76 13.27 -0.33
CA TYR A 32 21.89 13.37 -1.78
C TYR A 32 20.57 13.03 -2.49
N ASP A 33 20.31 13.69 -3.61
CA ASP A 33 19.28 13.34 -4.57
C ASP A 33 19.74 13.71 -5.98
N VAL A 34 19.26 12.99 -6.98
CA VAL A 34 19.58 13.26 -8.40
C VAL A 34 18.98 14.58 -8.90
N PHE A 35 17.97 15.11 -8.20
CA PHE A 35 17.35 16.40 -8.47
C PHE A 35 17.98 17.49 -7.58
N PRO A 36 18.76 18.45 -8.14
CA PRO A 36 19.45 19.47 -7.35
C PRO A 36 18.52 20.29 -6.45
N ALA A 37 17.32 20.62 -6.93
CA ALA A 37 16.33 21.36 -6.15
C ALA A 37 15.94 20.64 -4.84
N SER A 38 15.94 19.31 -4.82
CA SER A 38 15.67 18.52 -3.61
C SER A 38 16.80 18.66 -2.59
N VAL A 39 18.06 18.70 -3.05
CA VAL A 39 19.25 18.89 -2.21
C VAL A 39 19.29 20.31 -1.65
N GLU A 40 19.01 21.33 -2.46
CA GLU A 40 18.93 22.72 -2.03
C GLU A 40 17.86 22.92 -0.96
N ARG A 41 16.67 22.35 -1.18
CA ARG A 41 15.58 22.36 -0.20
C ARG A 41 15.98 21.66 1.11
N PHE A 42 16.75 20.57 1.03
CA PHE A 42 17.20 19.83 2.21
C PHE A 42 18.25 20.61 3.02
N ASN A 43 19.19 21.28 2.34
CA ASN A 43 20.14 22.19 2.96
C ASN A 43 19.42 23.35 3.69
N ALA A 44 18.41 23.95 3.05
CA ALA A 44 17.59 24.99 3.67
C ALA A 44 16.82 24.50 4.91
N ALA A 45 16.56 23.19 5.02
CA ALA A 45 15.93 22.56 6.17
C ALA A 45 16.93 22.12 7.27
N GLY A 46 18.21 22.51 7.16
CA GLY A 46 19.28 22.22 8.13
C GLY A 46 20.03 20.92 7.88
N GLY A 47 19.76 20.23 6.77
CA GLY A 47 20.52 19.08 6.33
C GLY A 47 21.89 19.44 5.76
N ILE A 48 22.82 18.49 5.70
CA ILE A 48 24.13 18.69 5.08
C ILE A 48 24.04 18.19 3.63
N PRO A 49 24.15 19.06 2.61
CA PRO A 49 24.08 18.62 1.22
C PRO A 49 25.35 17.87 0.83
N ALA A 50 25.20 16.70 0.22
CA ALA A 50 26.29 16.02 -0.46
C ALA A 50 26.26 16.39 -1.96
N SER A 51 27.42 16.65 -2.56
CA SER A 51 27.57 16.97 -3.99
C SER A 51 27.53 15.75 -4.90
N SER A 52 27.65 14.54 -4.33
CA SER A 52 27.56 13.28 -5.05
C SER A 52 27.03 12.16 -4.17
N LEU A 53 26.60 11.07 -4.81
CA LEU A 53 26.20 9.86 -4.12
C LEU A 53 27.34 9.28 -3.27
N LEU A 54 28.58 9.29 -3.78
CA LEU A 54 29.78 8.83 -3.07
C LEU A 54 30.01 9.62 -1.79
N GLU A 55 29.97 10.95 -1.88
CA GLU A 55 30.18 11.83 -0.73
C GLU A 55 29.13 11.63 0.36
N SER A 56 27.88 11.34 -0.02
CA SER A 56 26.82 11.06 0.97
C SER A 56 27.12 9.82 1.82
N ALA A 57 27.90 8.86 1.29
CA ALA A 57 28.16 7.56 1.90
C ALA A 57 29.55 7.44 2.53
N GLN A 58 30.50 8.26 2.11
CA GLN A 58 31.88 8.22 2.59
C GLN A 58 31.94 8.43 4.11
N ASP A 59 32.68 7.55 4.79
CA ASP A 59 32.88 7.56 6.25
C ASP A 59 31.58 7.49 7.08
N LYS A 60 30.48 6.99 6.48
CA LYS A 60 29.21 6.81 7.18
C LYS A 60 29.05 5.37 7.69
N GLN A 61 28.77 5.27 8.98
CA GLN A 61 28.41 4.01 9.65
C GLN A 61 26.93 3.66 9.52
N PHE A 62 26.07 4.63 9.21
CA PHE A 62 24.64 4.43 9.01
C PHE A 62 24.20 5.10 7.71
N TYR A 63 23.46 4.37 6.89
CA TYR A 63 23.01 4.87 5.60
C TYR A 63 21.56 4.48 5.32
N VAL A 64 20.74 5.45 4.90
CA VAL A 64 19.33 5.23 4.55
C VAL A 64 19.12 5.43 3.05
N CYS A 65 18.57 4.42 2.40
CA CYS A 65 18.19 4.45 0.99
C CYS A 65 16.66 4.52 0.85
N MET A 66 16.15 5.67 0.39
CA MET A 66 14.73 5.93 0.22
C MET A 66 14.41 6.43 -1.20
N VAL A 67 14.46 5.52 -2.17
CA VAL A 67 14.16 5.78 -3.59
C VAL A 67 12.86 5.10 -4.02
N ALA A 68 12.37 5.36 -5.23
CA ALA A 68 11.03 4.95 -5.62
C ALA A 68 10.92 3.46 -6.00
N SER A 69 12.00 2.86 -6.52
CA SER A 69 11.95 1.53 -7.15
C SER A 69 13.23 0.72 -6.97
N ALA A 70 13.12 -0.60 -7.16
CA ALA A 70 14.25 -1.53 -7.12
C ALA A 70 15.36 -1.18 -8.14
N PRO A 71 15.07 -0.83 -9.41
CA PRO A 71 16.13 -0.38 -10.33
C PRO A 71 16.89 0.86 -9.85
N GLN A 72 16.21 1.84 -9.25
CA GLN A 72 16.87 3.01 -8.67
C GLN A 72 17.74 2.61 -7.47
N ALA A 73 17.24 1.73 -6.60
CA ALA A 73 18.01 1.21 -5.48
C ALA A 73 19.26 0.45 -5.98
N GLN A 74 19.13 -0.36 -7.03
CA GLN A 74 20.26 -1.11 -7.60
C GLN A 74 21.33 -0.16 -8.12
N SER A 75 20.92 0.89 -8.85
CA SER A 75 21.83 1.93 -9.34
C SER A 75 22.53 2.67 -8.19
N VAL A 76 21.81 2.98 -7.13
CA VAL A 76 22.35 3.67 -5.94
C VAL A 76 23.36 2.79 -5.19
N LEU A 77 23.06 1.50 -5.03
CA LEU A 77 23.89 0.58 -4.26
C LEU A 77 25.13 0.14 -5.04
N PHE A 78 24.93 -0.32 -6.28
CA PHE A 78 25.94 -1.05 -7.05
C PHE A 78 26.28 -0.45 -8.41
N GLY A 79 25.59 0.62 -8.82
CA GLY A 79 25.87 1.31 -10.08
C GLY A 79 27.22 2.02 -10.12
N GLU A 80 27.47 2.76 -11.19
CA GLU A 80 28.65 3.62 -11.27
C GLU A 80 28.61 4.69 -10.16
N GLY A 81 29.64 4.72 -9.32
CA GLY A 81 29.65 5.57 -8.12
C GLY A 81 28.71 5.10 -6.99
N GLY A 82 28.24 3.85 -7.03
CA GLY A 82 27.35 3.28 -6.01
C GLY A 82 27.94 3.28 -4.61
N ILE A 83 27.07 3.45 -3.61
CA ILE A 83 27.47 3.71 -2.22
C ILE A 83 28.20 2.55 -1.56
N VAL A 84 27.99 1.31 -2.03
CA VAL A 84 28.51 0.09 -1.37
C VAL A 84 30.03 0.11 -1.27
N LYS A 85 30.75 0.75 -2.19
CA LYS A 85 32.22 0.86 -2.14
C LYS A 85 32.71 1.96 -1.18
N ALA A 86 31.85 2.91 -0.81
CA ALA A 86 32.19 4.09 -0.02
C ALA A 86 31.82 3.95 1.47
N LEU A 87 30.85 3.09 1.77
CA LEU A 87 30.42 2.84 3.15
C LEU A 87 31.57 2.31 4.01
N SER A 88 31.64 2.78 5.25
CA SER A 88 32.62 2.32 6.24
C SER A 88 32.53 0.80 6.48
N PRO A 89 33.60 0.15 6.96
CA PRO A 89 33.53 -1.23 7.42
C PRO A 89 32.47 -1.42 8.50
N ASN A 90 31.68 -2.50 8.38
CA ASN A 90 30.55 -2.83 9.26
C ASN A 90 29.41 -1.79 9.28
N ALA A 91 29.30 -0.94 8.26
CA ALA A 91 28.21 0.03 8.17
C ALA A 91 26.84 -0.66 8.13
N THR A 92 25.84 0.03 8.68
CA THR A 92 24.43 -0.39 8.64
C THR A 92 23.71 0.32 7.50
N LEU A 93 23.17 -0.47 6.58
CA LEU A 93 22.45 0.01 5.40
C LEU A 93 20.97 -0.33 5.51
N LEU A 94 20.11 0.69 5.53
CA LEU A 94 18.66 0.55 5.58
C LEU A 94 18.09 0.79 4.18
N LEU A 95 17.46 -0.23 3.61
CA LEU A 95 16.65 -0.07 2.40
C LEU A 95 15.19 0.18 2.82
N CYS A 96 14.74 1.42 2.72
CA CYS A 96 13.40 1.84 3.14
C CYS A 96 12.37 1.88 2.00
N SER A 97 12.81 1.51 0.80
CA SER A 97 11.99 1.54 -0.41
C SER A 97 11.02 0.35 -0.45
N THR A 98 9.83 0.51 -1.03
CA THR A 98 8.95 -0.64 -1.33
C THR A 98 9.46 -1.34 -2.58
N VAL A 99 9.98 -2.56 -2.40
CA VAL A 99 10.62 -3.41 -3.42
C VAL A 99 10.14 -4.86 -3.27
N PRO A 100 10.33 -5.73 -4.29
CA PRO A 100 10.11 -7.17 -4.12
C PRO A 100 11.07 -7.78 -3.10
N ALA A 101 10.60 -8.76 -2.33
CA ALA A 101 11.45 -9.49 -1.37
C ALA A 101 12.65 -10.18 -2.05
N THR A 102 12.46 -10.69 -3.26
CA THR A 102 13.52 -11.30 -4.07
C THR A 102 14.64 -10.31 -4.41
N TYR A 103 14.30 -9.03 -4.58
CA TYR A 103 15.30 -7.98 -4.79
C TYR A 103 16.06 -7.66 -3.50
N ALA A 104 15.38 -7.54 -2.35
CA ALA A 104 16.07 -7.34 -1.07
C ALA A 104 17.05 -8.49 -0.78
N GLN A 105 16.66 -9.73 -1.09
CA GLN A 105 17.52 -10.91 -0.99
C GLN A 105 18.70 -10.87 -1.98
N SER A 106 18.49 -10.40 -3.22
CA SER A 106 19.57 -10.26 -4.19
C SER A 106 20.59 -9.21 -3.79
N VAL A 107 20.17 -8.10 -3.17
CA VAL A 107 21.08 -7.09 -2.61
C VAL A 107 22.03 -7.72 -1.60
N ALA A 108 21.51 -8.53 -0.68
CA ALA A 108 22.36 -9.23 0.29
C ALA A 108 23.30 -10.23 -0.37
N ALA A 109 22.84 -11.03 -1.34
CA ALA A 109 23.72 -11.93 -2.08
C ALA A 109 24.85 -11.16 -2.82
N GLU A 110 24.53 -10.00 -3.39
CA GLU A 110 25.49 -9.17 -4.11
C GLU A 110 26.52 -8.51 -3.17
N LEU A 111 26.10 -8.03 -1.99
CA LEU A 111 27.00 -7.56 -0.93
C LEU A 111 28.05 -8.62 -0.57
N GLN A 112 27.62 -9.86 -0.36
CA GLN A 112 28.53 -10.99 -0.13
C GLN A 112 29.47 -11.21 -1.31
N SER A 113 28.94 -11.23 -2.54
CA SER A 113 29.72 -11.52 -3.75
C SER A 113 30.80 -10.48 -4.06
N CYS A 114 30.56 -9.21 -3.71
CA CYS A 114 31.52 -8.12 -3.93
C CYS A 114 32.46 -7.88 -2.74
N GLY A 115 32.50 -8.80 -1.77
CA GLY A 115 33.39 -8.73 -0.61
C GLY A 115 32.94 -7.74 0.47
N ARG A 116 31.68 -7.28 0.42
CA ARG A 116 31.05 -6.38 1.39
C ARG A 116 30.04 -7.09 2.29
N GLY A 117 30.27 -8.37 2.58
CA GLY A 117 29.48 -9.13 3.54
C GLY A 117 29.58 -8.62 4.99
N ASP A 118 30.45 -7.65 5.26
CA ASP A 118 30.53 -6.91 6.52
C ASP A 118 29.37 -5.92 6.71
N ILE A 119 28.72 -5.46 5.63
CA ILE A 119 27.62 -4.50 5.71
C ILE A 119 26.41 -5.14 6.40
N LEU A 120 25.93 -4.47 7.45
CA LEU A 120 24.73 -4.84 8.19
C LEU A 120 23.49 -4.33 7.44
N PHE A 121 22.97 -5.15 6.53
CA PHE A 121 21.84 -4.80 5.68
C PHE A 121 20.49 -5.03 6.37
N ILE A 122 19.59 -4.04 6.28
CA ILE A 122 18.22 -4.10 6.79
C ILE A 122 17.24 -3.79 5.66
N ASP A 123 16.37 -4.75 5.34
CA ASP A 123 15.18 -4.57 4.52
C ASP A 123 14.06 -3.96 5.38
N ALA A 124 13.81 -2.65 5.24
CA ALA A 124 12.96 -1.88 6.15
C ALA A 124 11.97 -0.97 5.41
N PRO A 125 11.13 -1.48 4.50
CA PRO A 125 10.11 -0.68 3.84
C PRO A 125 9.21 0.05 4.84
N VAL A 126 8.70 1.20 4.41
CA VAL A 126 7.94 2.11 5.27
C VAL A 126 6.51 2.38 4.77
N SER A 127 5.66 2.85 5.67
CA SER A 127 4.29 3.27 5.38
C SER A 127 3.90 4.46 6.25
N GLY A 128 3.01 5.34 5.74
CA GLY A 128 2.50 6.49 6.49
C GLY A 128 2.47 7.81 5.72
N GLY A 129 3.09 7.88 4.54
CA GLY A 129 3.09 9.09 3.71
C GLY A 129 4.04 10.18 4.23
N ALA A 130 4.20 11.24 3.43
CA ALA A 130 5.19 12.29 3.66
C ALA A 130 4.99 13.02 5.00
N LYS A 131 3.73 13.15 5.45
CA LYS A 131 3.39 13.74 6.75
C LYS A 131 3.99 12.92 7.91
N ARG A 132 3.71 11.62 7.98
CA ARG A 132 4.24 10.75 9.05
C ARG A 132 5.75 10.59 8.96
N ALA A 133 6.33 10.67 7.75
CA ALA A 133 7.77 10.74 7.56
C ALA A 133 8.39 11.99 8.22
N ALA A 134 7.81 13.17 8.01
CA ALA A 134 8.26 14.42 8.61
C ALA A 134 8.05 14.48 10.14
N ASP A 135 7.01 13.78 10.61
CA ASP A 135 6.65 13.71 12.03
C ASP A 135 7.41 12.58 12.77
N GLY A 136 8.19 11.74 12.07
CA GLY A 136 8.91 10.62 12.68
C GLY A 136 8.02 9.48 13.17
N THR A 137 6.82 9.36 12.62
CA THR A 137 5.77 8.44 13.10
C THR A 137 5.44 7.37 12.06
N LEU A 138 6.41 6.96 11.23
CA LEU A 138 6.17 5.95 10.20
C LEU A 138 5.84 4.58 10.81
N SER A 139 5.13 3.76 10.04
CA SER A 139 5.13 2.33 10.24
C SER A 139 6.31 1.75 9.47
N ILE A 140 7.21 1.03 10.13
CA ILE A 140 8.41 0.45 9.52
C ILE A 140 8.35 -1.07 9.70
N MET A 141 8.53 -1.80 8.60
CA MET A 141 8.52 -3.27 8.57
C MET A 141 9.94 -3.76 8.31
N ALA A 142 10.71 -4.06 9.36
CA ALA A 142 12.13 -4.38 9.27
C ALA A 142 12.40 -5.88 9.37
N GLY A 143 13.02 -6.46 8.33
CA GLY A 143 13.52 -7.83 8.30
C GLY A 143 15.03 -7.84 8.04
N ALA A 144 15.81 -8.43 8.95
CA ALA A 144 17.27 -8.55 8.83
C ALA A 144 17.81 -9.62 9.78
N SER A 145 19.14 -9.77 9.86
CA SER A 145 19.79 -10.52 10.93
C SER A 145 19.70 -9.79 12.27
N ASP A 146 19.78 -10.51 13.38
CA ASP A 146 19.75 -9.91 14.73
C ASP A 146 20.85 -8.86 14.93
N ALA A 147 22.05 -9.10 14.40
CA ALA A 147 23.16 -8.15 14.47
C ALA A 147 22.86 -6.85 13.71
N ALA A 148 22.22 -6.93 12.53
CA ALA A 148 21.84 -5.76 11.76
C ALA A 148 20.69 -5.01 12.44
N LEU A 149 19.67 -5.73 12.93
CA LEU A 149 18.57 -5.13 13.69
C LEU A 149 19.06 -4.42 14.94
N GLU A 150 19.99 -5.02 15.69
CA GLU A 150 20.55 -4.40 16.90
C GLU A 150 21.31 -3.12 16.57
N SER A 151 22.17 -3.16 15.53
CA SER A 151 22.91 -1.98 15.08
C SER A 151 21.99 -0.84 14.62
N GLY A 152 20.96 -1.15 13.83
CA GLY A 152 20.06 -0.15 13.24
C GLY A 152 18.87 0.26 14.12
N ARG A 153 18.64 -0.41 15.26
CA ARG A 153 17.41 -0.27 16.07
C ARG A 153 17.10 1.17 16.43
N PHE A 154 18.10 1.91 16.92
CA PHE A 154 17.88 3.29 17.36
C PHE A 154 17.43 4.19 16.21
N LEU A 155 17.94 3.94 14.99
CA LEU A 155 17.60 4.75 13.81
C LEU A 155 16.23 4.39 13.27
N LEU A 156 15.88 3.10 13.27
CA LEU A 156 14.53 2.64 12.96
C LEU A 156 13.51 3.27 13.92
N GLN A 157 13.80 3.25 15.23
CA GLN A 157 12.95 3.86 16.26
C GLN A 157 12.81 5.38 16.08
N ALA A 158 13.90 6.08 15.73
CA ALA A 158 13.86 7.52 15.49
C ALA A 158 13.01 7.93 14.29
N MET A 159 12.68 7.01 13.37
CA MET A 159 11.85 7.29 12.20
C MET A 159 10.43 6.72 12.32
N SER A 160 10.13 5.97 13.38
CA SER A 160 8.88 5.22 13.54
C SER A 160 8.05 5.70 14.72
N ASP A 161 6.73 5.56 14.60
CA ASP A 161 5.87 5.62 15.78
C ASP A 161 6.26 4.50 16.76
N SER A 162 6.20 4.78 18.07
CA SER A 162 6.68 3.88 19.12
C SER A 162 6.02 2.50 19.10
N ASN A 163 4.80 2.39 18.56
CA ASN A 163 4.06 1.13 18.45
C ASN A 163 4.05 0.56 17.02
N LYS A 164 4.73 1.22 16.06
CA LYS A 164 4.68 0.87 14.62
C LYS A 164 6.05 0.55 14.03
N LEU A 165 7.02 0.22 14.87
CA LEU A 165 8.23 -0.52 14.47
C LEU A 165 7.95 -2.02 14.53
N TYR A 166 7.73 -2.63 13.38
CA TYR A 166 7.49 -4.06 13.22
C TYR A 166 8.79 -4.74 12.85
N LEU A 167 9.39 -5.48 13.80
CA LEU A 167 10.48 -6.40 13.49
C LEU A 167 9.86 -7.69 12.95
N VAL A 168 10.02 -7.91 11.65
CA VAL A 168 9.35 -8.99 10.94
C VAL A 168 10.25 -10.23 10.93
N PRO A 169 9.79 -11.36 11.50
CA PRO A 169 10.58 -12.59 11.51
C PRO A 169 10.78 -13.14 10.09
N GLY A 170 11.88 -13.86 9.85
CA GLY A 170 12.21 -14.44 8.54
C GLY A 170 13.39 -13.79 7.83
N GLY A 171 14.00 -12.76 8.42
CA GLY A 171 15.21 -12.12 7.90
C GLY A 171 14.94 -11.23 6.68
N ILE A 172 15.93 -11.14 5.79
CA ILE A 172 15.88 -10.24 4.62
C ILE A 172 14.79 -10.69 3.65
N GLY A 173 13.95 -9.74 3.22
CA GLY A 173 12.77 -9.97 2.39
C GLY A 173 11.48 -10.13 3.18
N ALA A 174 11.54 -10.41 4.49
CA ALA A 174 10.35 -10.52 5.32
C ALA A 174 9.63 -9.17 5.49
N GLY A 175 10.40 -8.09 5.67
CA GLY A 175 9.86 -6.72 5.70
C GLY A 175 9.18 -6.34 4.38
N SER A 176 9.85 -6.63 3.26
CA SER A 176 9.30 -6.46 1.90
C SER A 176 8.01 -7.28 1.69
N ASN A 177 7.95 -8.55 2.10
CA ASN A 177 6.74 -9.36 2.01
C ASN A 177 5.59 -8.78 2.85
N MET A 178 5.85 -8.41 4.11
CA MET A 178 4.86 -7.77 4.99
C MET A 178 4.31 -6.49 4.36
N LYS A 179 5.18 -5.63 3.81
CA LYS A 179 4.76 -4.41 3.11
C LYS A 179 3.93 -4.73 1.86
N MET A 180 4.34 -5.70 1.07
CA MET A 180 3.67 -6.08 -0.17
C MET A 180 2.23 -6.56 0.10
N VAL A 181 2.03 -7.44 1.09
CA VAL A 181 0.67 -7.92 1.42
C VAL A 181 -0.20 -6.82 2.03
N HIS A 182 0.40 -5.87 2.77
CA HIS A 182 -0.30 -4.65 3.21
C HIS A 182 -0.78 -3.81 2.00
N GLN A 183 0.04 -3.72 0.95
CA GLN A 183 -0.31 -2.95 -0.24
C GLN A 183 -1.40 -3.60 -1.12
N VAL A 184 -1.73 -4.89 -0.95
CA VAL A 184 -2.87 -5.53 -1.64
C VAL A 184 -4.16 -4.77 -1.37
N LEU A 185 -4.46 -4.55 -0.08
CA LEU A 185 -5.66 -3.83 0.34
C LEU A 185 -5.58 -2.35 -0.03
N ALA A 186 -4.40 -1.73 0.06
CA ALA A 186 -4.20 -0.35 -0.35
C ALA A 186 -4.57 -0.15 -1.83
N GLY A 187 -4.02 -0.99 -2.73
CA GLY A 187 -4.26 -0.93 -4.17
C GLY A 187 -5.71 -1.23 -4.53
N ILE A 188 -6.34 -2.21 -3.89
CA ILE A 188 -7.75 -2.52 -4.13
C ILE A 188 -8.67 -1.42 -3.60
N HIS A 189 -8.46 -0.92 -2.38
CA HIS A 189 -9.36 0.06 -1.77
C HIS A 189 -9.28 1.46 -2.40
N ILE A 190 -8.12 1.89 -2.93
CA ILE A 190 -8.02 3.15 -3.69
C ILE A 190 -8.93 3.11 -4.93
N LEU A 191 -8.83 2.05 -5.71
CA LEU A 191 -9.67 1.88 -6.89
C LEU A 191 -11.12 1.60 -6.50
N GLY A 192 -11.37 0.82 -5.44
CA GLY A 192 -12.72 0.52 -4.94
C GLY A 192 -13.47 1.77 -4.48
N ALA A 193 -12.78 2.71 -3.84
CA ALA A 193 -13.35 4.01 -3.50
C ALA A 193 -13.73 4.81 -4.76
N SER A 194 -12.87 4.77 -5.80
CA SER A 194 -13.10 5.43 -7.08
C SER A 194 -14.28 4.80 -7.84
N GLU A 195 -14.36 3.48 -7.86
CA GLU A 195 -15.44 2.69 -8.48
C GLU A 195 -16.78 2.97 -7.80
N ALA A 196 -16.81 2.97 -6.47
CA ALA A 196 -18.02 3.26 -5.70
C ALA A 196 -18.52 4.69 -5.91
N MET A 197 -17.64 5.69 -5.84
CA MET A 197 -18.02 7.09 -6.05
C MET A 197 -18.42 7.39 -7.49
N GLY A 198 -17.75 6.79 -8.47
CA GLY A 198 -18.13 6.88 -9.87
C GLY A 198 -19.48 6.20 -10.14
N PHE A 199 -19.71 5.01 -9.58
CA PHE A 199 -21.01 4.33 -9.71
C PHE A 199 -22.14 5.12 -9.04
N ALA A 200 -21.88 5.73 -7.88
CA ALA A 200 -22.82 6.63 -7.22
C ALA A 200 -23.17 7.84 -8.11
N ALA A 201 -22.18 8.44 -8.76
CA ALA A 201 -22.38 9.53 -9.71
C ALA A 201 -23.21 9.10 -10.93
N GLN A 202 -22.96 7.91 -11.49
CA GLN A 202 -23.78 7.32 -12.57
C GLN A 202 -25.23 7.06 -12.13
N LEU A 203 -25.43 6.73 -10.86
CA LEU A 203 -26.75 6.58 -10.24
C LEU A 203 -27.40 7.93 -9.91
N GLY A 204 -26.74 9.07 -10.15
CA GLY A 204 -27.28 10.39 -9.84
C GLY A 204 -27.27 10.73 -8.34
N LEU A 205 -26.44 10.06 -7.53
CA LEU A 205 -26.36 10.30 -6.10
C LEU A 205 -25.50 11.52 -5.78
N ASP A 206 -25.84 12.22 -4.69
CA ASP A 206 -25.03 13.30 -4.14
C ASP A 206 -23.71 12.74 -3.58
N ALA A 207 -22.59 13.30 -4.00
CA ALA A 207 -21.26 12.78 -3.68
C ALA A 207 -20.94 12.87 -2.17
N ILE A 208 -21.30 13.97 -1.50
CA ILE A 208 -21.01 14.17 -0.08
C ILE A 208 -21.84 13.21 0.77
N LYS A 209 -23.16 13.15 0.52
CA LYS A 209 -24.05 12.25 1.25
C LYS A 209 -23.69 10.79 1.06
N THR A 210 -23.28 10.41 -0.16
CA THR A 210 -22.81 9.05 -0.44
C THR A 210 -21.55 8.73 0.35
N ALA A 211 -20.58 9.64 0.34
CA ALA A 211 -19.34 9.45 1.06
C ALA A 211 -19.55 9.36 2.58
N ASP A 212 -20.44 10.18 3.14
CA ASP A 212 -20.78 10.11 4.56
C ASP A 212 -21.50 8.80 4.91
N ALA A 213 -22.39 8.32 4.05
CA ALA A 213 -23.02 7.01 4.21
C ALA A 213 -21.98 5.88 4.21
N ILE A 214 -21.04 5.87 3.26
CA ILE A 214 -19.93 4.90 3.19
C ILE A 214 -19.08 4.95 4.47
N LYS A 215 -18.75 6.15 4.97
CA LYS A 215 -17.94 6.29 6.19
C LYS A 215 -18.62 5.73 7.42
N SER A 216 -19.94 5.84 7.47
CA SER A 216 -20.76 5.42 8.61
C SER A 216 -21.16 3.93 8.59
N SER A 217 -20.86 3.20 7.51
CA SER A 217 -21.30 1.81 7.31
C SER A 217 -20.14 0.80 7.35
N ASP A 218 -20.48 -0.47 7.14
CA ASP A 218 -19.52 -1.57 6.97
C ASP A 218 -18.77 -1.52 5.61
N SER A 219 -19.09 -0.53 4.77
CA SER A 219 -18.39 -0.21 3.52
C SER A 219 -17.09 0.59 3.73
N TRP A 220 -16.88 1.15 4.93
CA TRP A 220 -15.74 2.05 5.18
C TRP A 220 -14.37 1.39 4.90
N THR A 221 -13.49 2.17 4.26
CA THR A 221 -12.07 1.89 4.12
C THR A 221 -11.28 3.16 4.44
N TRP A 222 -10.06 2.99 4.97
CA TRP A 222 -9.16 4.12 5.22
C TRP A 222 -8.82 4.87 3.92
N MET A 223 -8.64 4.16 2.80
CA MET A 223 -8.32 4.77 1.51
C MET A 223 -9.45 5.64 0.97
N HIS A 224 -10.71 5.21 1.14
CA HIS A 224 -11.84 6.05 0.76
C HIS A 224 -11.78 7.39 1.48
N GLU A 225 -11.69 7.38 2.82
CA GLU A 225 -11.64 8.60 3.61
C GLU A 225 -10.42 9.47 3.27
N ASN A 226 -9.25 8.85 3.09
CA ASN A 226 -8.02 9.58 2.78
C ASN A 226 -8.04 10.26 1.39
N ARG A 227 -8.69 9.65 0.40
CA ARG A 227 -8.74 10.15 -0.99
C ARG A 227 -9.94 11.03 -1.28
N LEU A 228 -11.01 10.90 -0.49
CA LEU A 228 -12.29 11.55 -0.75
C LEU A 228 -12.16 13.05 -1.03
N GLN A 229 -11.47 13.81 -0.17
CA GLN A 229 -11.39 15.26 -0.35
C GLN A 229 -10.84 15.64 -1.74
N ARG A 230 -9.77 14.97 -2.18
CA ARG A 230 -9.18 15.19 -3.51
C ARG A 230 -10.09 14.72 -4.64
N MET A 231 -10.85 13.63 -4.44
CA MET A 231 -11.88 13.22 -5.41
C MET A 231 -12.98 14.27 -5.60
N LEU A 232 -13.39 14.96 -4.52
CA LEU A 232 -14.45 15.96 -4.56
C LEU A 232 -13.97 17.30 -5.13
N GLU A 233 -12.77 17.72 -4.73
CA GLU A 233 -12.17 19.01 -5.13
C GLU A 233 -11.50 18.97 -6.51
N GLU A 234 -11.13 17.78 -6.97
CA GLU A 234 -10.34 17.54 -8.18
C GLU A 234 -8.95 18.18 -8.17
N ASP A 235 -8.36 18.32 -6.98
CA ASP A 235 -6.96 18.66 -6.85
C ASP A 235 -6.09 17.42 -7.10
N TRP A 236 -5.66 17.32 -8.36
CA TRP A 236 -4.88 16.20 -8.87
C TRP A 236 -3.37 16.34 -8.66
N HIS A 237 -2.90 17.41 -8.00
CA HIS A 237 -1.52 17.42 -7.53
C HIS A 237 -1.34 16.27 -6.53
N PRO A 238 -0.27 15.46 -6.63
CA PRO A 238 -0.04 14.35 -5.70
C PRO A 238 0.06 14.83 -4.25
N GLY A 239 -1.06 14.81 -3.53
CA GLY A 239 -1.15 15.16 -2.12
C GLY A 239 -0.82 13.97 -1.23
N ALA A 240 -1.17 12.76 -1.68
CA ALA A 240 -0.84 11.51 -0.99
C ALA A 240 0.10 10.63 -1.80
N SER A 241 -0.27 10.30 -3.04
CA SER A 241 0.48 9.36 -3.88
C SER A 241 0.10 9.55 -5.35
N ALA A 242 1.11 9.67 -6.23
CA ALA A 242 0.86 9.65 -7.65
C ALA A 242 0.38 8.27 -8.12
N LEU A 243 -0.40 8.22 -9.20
CA LEU A 243 -0.87 6.97 -9.81
C LEU A 243 0.27 5.99 -10.09
N THR A 244 1.40 6.49 -10.59
CA THR A 244 2.59 5.66 -10.87
C THR A 244 3.17 4.97 -9.63
N ILE A 245 2.99 5.53 -8.43
CA ILE A 245 3.46 4.92 -7.19
C ILE A 245 2.59 3.72 -6.81
N ILE A 246 1.27 3.89 -6.79
CA ILE A 246 0.37 2.78 -6.47
C ILE A 246 0.40 1.70 -7.57
N LEU A 247 0.50 2.09 -8.84
CA LEU A 247 0.69 1.15 -9.95
C LEU A 247 1.97 0.33 -9.78
N LYS A 248 3.09 0.96 -9.39
CA LYS A 248 4.34 0.26 -9.11
C LYS A 248 4.18 -0.74 -7.96
N ASP A 249 3.53 -0.36 -6.86
CA ASP A 249 3.29 -1.27 -5.74
C ASP A 249 2.40 -2.46 -6.13
N VAL A 250 1.31 -2.20 -6.87
CA VAL A 250 0.43 -3.26 -7.39
C VAL A 250 1.18 -4.18 -8.36
N GLY A 251 2.03 -3.64 -9.23
CA GLY A 251 2.87 -4.43 -10.13
C GLY A 251 3.88 -5.32 -9.38
N ILE A 252 4.40 -4.88 -8.23
CA ILE A 252 5.23 -5.75 -7.36
C ILE A 252 4.40 -6.93 -6.87
N ILE A 253 3.18 -6.67 -6.36
CA ILE A 253 2.28 -7.70 -5.85
C ILE A 253 1.96 -8.73 -6.92
N THR A 254 1.47 -8.30 -8.09
CA THR A 254 1.02 -9.22 -9.14
C THR A 254 2.18 -9.98 -9.77
N THR A 255 3.37 -9.37 -9.86
CA THR A 255 4.59 -10.05 -10.30
C THR A 255 5.02 -11.13 -9.30
N SER A 256 5.11 -10.79 -8.02
CA SER A 256 5.49 -11.75 -6.98
C SER A 256 4.47 -12.88 -6.81
N ALA A 257 3.18 -12.57 -6.88
CA ALA A 257 2.12 -13.58 -6.85
C ALA A 257 2.25 -14.56 -8.03
N ARG A 258 2.49 -14.03 -9.25
CA ARG A 258 2.70 -14.85 -10.46
C ARG A 258 3.95 -15.74 -10.36
N GLN A 259 5.05 -15.20 -9.84
CA GLN A 259 6.29 -15.96 -9.61
C GLN A 259 6.09 -17.11 -8.62
N SER A 260 5.19 -16.93 -7.65
CA SER A 260 4.85 -17.95 -6.65
C SER A 260 3.60 -18.77 -7.01
N HIS A 261 3.03 -18.61 -8.21
CA HIS A 261 1.81 -19.29 -8.64
C HIS A 261 0.59 -19.06 -7.70
N PHE A 262 0.50 -17.91 -7.05
CA PHE A 262 -0.63 -17.51 -6.22
C PHE A 262 -1.57 -16.56 -6.99
N PRO A 263 -2.90 -16.78 -6.97
CA PRO A 263 -3.85 -15.91 -7.68
C PRO A 263 -4.19 -14.64 -6.89
N THR A 264 -4.15 -13.48 -7.54
CA THR A 264 -4.58 -12.18 -6.99
C THR A 264 -5.60 -11.49 -7.92
N PRO A 265 -6.80 -12.05 -8.11
CA PRO A 265 -7.79 -11.58 -9.09
C PRO A 265 -8.22 -10.13 -8.91
N LEU A 266 -8.46 -9.65 -7.68
CA LEU A 266 -8.86 -8.26 -7.45
C LEU A 266 -7.69 -7.32 -7.65
N CYS A 267 -6.51 -7.66 -7.12
CA CYS A 267 -5.32 -6.84 -7.31
C CYS A 267 -4.90 -6.77 -8.79
N SER A 268 -5.02 -7.89 -9.53
CA SER A 268 -4.76 -7.95 -10.97
C SER A 268 -5.76 -7.11 -11.77
N ALA A 269 -7.05 -7.13 -11.40
CA ALA A 269 -8.04 -6.25 -12.00
C ALA A 269 -7.70 -4.77 -11.73
N ALA A 270 -7.28 -4.43 -10.51
CA ALA A 270 -6.85 -3.07 -10.18
C ALA A 270 -5.66 -2.62 -11.02
N GLU A 271 -4.64 -3.47 -11.19
CA GLU A 271 -3.47 -3.20 -12.02
C GLU A 271 -3.85 -2.80 -13.45
N GLN A 272 -4.78 -3.51 -14.08
CA GLN A 272 -5.20 -3.23 -15.45
C GLN A 272 -5.89 -1.86 -15.59
N VAL A 273 -6.66 -1.45 -14.59
CA VAL A 273 -7.31 -0.13 -14.59
C VAL A 273 -6.28 0.97 -14.37
N TYR A 274 -5.32 0.77 -13.47
CA TYR A 274 -4.20 1.70 -13.27
C TYR A 274 -3.33 1.85 -14.52
N LEU A 275 -3.03 0.75 -15.24
CA LEU A 275 -2.33 0.78 -16.53
C LEU A 275 -3.13 1.54 -17.60
N SER A 276 -4.44 1.34 -17.65
CA SER A 276 -5.33 2.05 -18.59
C SER A 276 -5.31 3.56 -18.33
N ALA A 277 -5.39 3.97 -17.06
CA ALA A 277 -5.30 5.38 -16.68
C ALA A 277 -3.91 5.99 -16.95
N LEU A 278 -2.83 5.22 -16.80
CA LEU A 278 -1.48 5.66 -17.17
C LEU A 278 -1.41 6.05 -18.66
N LEU A 279 -1.99 5.24 -19.55
CA LEU A 279 -2.06 5.54 -21.00
C LEU A 279 -2.88 6.80 -21.31
N GLN A 280 -3.82 7.16 -20.45
CA GLN A 280 -4.63 8.37 -20.56
C GLN A 280 -3.94 9.61 -19.97
N GLY A 281 -2.72 9.50 -19.46
CA GLY A 281 -1.93 10.63 -18.94
C GLY A 281 -2.07 10.87 -17.43
N TYR A 282 -2.72 9.97 -16.68
CA TYR A 282 -2.90 10.13 -15.23
C TYR A 282 -1.65 9.79 -14.40
N GLY A 283 -0.52 9.42 -15.03
CA GLY A 283 0.63 8.86 -14.31
C GLY A 283 1.22 9.74 -13.20
N ALA A 284 1.26 11.05 -13.42
CA ALA A 284 1.87 12.01 -12.50
C ALA A 284 0.89 12.64 -11.51
N VAL A 285 -0.41 12.36 -11.63
CA VAL A 285 -1.43 12.95 -10.75
C VAL A 285 -1.79 12.02 -9.59
N ASP A 286 -2.44 12.58 -8.56
CA ASP A 286 -2.90 11.83 -7.39
C ASP A 286 -3.81 10.66 -7.80
N ASP A 287 -3.61 9.51 -7.17
CA ASP A 287 -4.36 8.27 -7.45
C ASP A 287 -5.86 8.37 -7.08
N SER A 288 -6.31 9.42 -6.39
CA SER A 288 -7.73 9.76 -6.24
C SER A 288 -8.42 10.12 -7.57
N SER A 289 -7.65 10.54 -8.59
CA SER A 289 -8.15 10.85 -9.93
C SER A 289 -8.77 9.65 -10.65
N MET A 290 -8.55 8.43 -10.14
CA MET A 290 -9.10 7.20 -10.69
C MET A 290 -10.64 7.15 -10.71
N VAL A 291 -11.32 8.02 -9.96
CA VAL A 291 -12.77 8.23 -10.08
C VAL A 291 -13.18 8.59 -11.53
N ARG A 292 -12.27 9.22 -12.29
CA ARG A 292 -12.49 9.57 -13.70
C ARG A 292 -12.56 8.37 -14.65
N GLN A 293 -12.10 7.19 -14.21
CA GLN A 293 -12.29 5.95 -14.97
C GLN A 293 -13.74 5.45 -14.94
N TYR A 294 -14.55 5.96 -14.01
CA TYR A 294 -15.93 5.52 -13.77
C TYR A 294 -16.95 6.64 -14.05
N PHE A 295 -16.51 7.90 -13.98
CA PHE A 295 -17.34 9.06 -14.27
C PHE A 295 -16.53 10.21 -14.90
N ALA A 296 -16.88 10.61 -16.13
CA ALA A 296 -16.07 11.53 -16.94
C ALA A 296 -16.20 13.01 -16.58
N GLU A 297 -17.12 13.37 -15.67
CA GLU A 297 -17.33 14.74 -15.17
C GLU A 297 -17.04 14.84 -13.66
N PRO A 298 -16.89 16.05 -13.09
CA PRO A 298 -16.75 16.19 -11.65
C PRO A 298 -17.96 15.61 -10.91
N ILE A 299 -17.73 14.65 -10.01
CA ILE A 299 -18.82 13.98 -9.25
C ILE A 299 -19.62 14.96 -8.39
N MET A 300 -19.02 16.09 -7.99
CA MET A 300 -19.67 17.17 -7.26
C MET A 300 -20.74 17.93 -8.09
N LYS A 301 -20.74 17.80 -9.41
CA LYS A 301 -21.76 18.41 -10.28
C LYS A 301 -23.00 17.53 -10.44
N VAL A 302 -22.98 16.30 -9.90
CA VAL A 302 -24.14 15.41 -9.95
C VAL A 302 -25.18 15.87 -8.94
N SER A 303 -26.37 16.18 -9.43
CA SER A 303 -27.54 16.49 -8.62
C SER A 303 -28.59 15.40 -8.74
N SER A 304 -29.05 14.85 -7.62
CA SER A 304 -30.15 13.88 -7.63
C SER A 304 -31.47 14.55 -7.98
N THR A 305 -32.15 14.01 -8.99
CA THR A 305 -33.56 14.29 -9.28
C THR A 305 -34.50 13.18 -8.81
N LYS A 306 -33.95 12.19 -8.08
CA LYS A 306 -34.65 10.99 -7.63
C LYS A 306 -35.51 11.27 -6.40
N SER A 307 -36.54 10.45 -6.20
CA SER A 307 -37.27 10.39 -4.93
C SER A 307 -36.36 9.91 -3.79
N ALA A 308 -36.79 10.09 -2.54
CA ALA A 308 -36.05 9.62 -1.37
C ALA A 308 -35.89 8.09 -1.37
N GLU A 309 -36.92 7.36 -1.82
CA GLU A 309 -36.92 5.89 -1.90
C GLU A 309 -35.92 5.40 -2.96
N GLU A 310 -35.99 5.93 -4.18
CA GLU A 310 -35.04 5.58 -5.25
C GLU A 310 -33.59 5.96 -4.89
N THR A 311 -33.40 7.05 -4.15
CA THR A 311 -32.09 7.46 -3.62
C THR A 311 -31.56 6.43 -2.62
N ALA A 312 -32.40 5.97 -1.69
CA ALA A 312 -32.03 4.96 -0.69
C ALA A 312 -31.70 3.61 -1.35
N GLU A 313 -32.47 3.19 -2.34
CA GLU A 313 -32.21 1.97 -3.12
C GLU A 313 -30.89 2.06 -3.89
N SER A 314 -30.66 3.19 -4.57
CA SER A 314 -29.42 3.41 -5.32
C SER A 314 -28.21 3.44 -4.39
N LEU A 315 -28.33 4.09 -3.24
CA LEU A 315 -27.28 4.12 -2.22
C LEU A 315 -26.98 2.71 -1.70
N ARG A 316 -28.01 1.88 -1.46
CA ARG A 316 -27.81 0.49 -1.04
C ARG A 316 -26.96 -0.30 -2.03
N LEU A 317 -27.15 -0.10 -3.34
CA LEU A 317 -26.31 -0.77 -4.36
C LEU A 317 -24.82 -0.39 -4.27
N VAL A 318 -24.53 0.88 -3.95
CA VAL A 318 -23.14 1.35 -3.76
C VAL A 318 -22.52 0.74 -2.51
N LEU A 319 -23.28 0.67 -1.41
CA LEU A 319 -22.82 0.07 -0.15
C LEU A 319 -22.60 -1.44 -0.31
N ASP A 320 -23.54 -2.14 -0.96
CA ASP A 320 -23.43 -3.57 -1.25
C ASP A 320 -22.21 -3.88 -2.13
N LEU A 321 -21.95 -3.06 -3.16
CA LEU A 321 -20.75 -3.16 -3.99
C LEU A 321 -19.48 -3.09 -3.14
N MET A 322 -19.36 -2.07 -2.27
CA MET A 322 -18.17 -1.88 -1.44
C MET A 322 -18.00 -2.97 -0.39
N GLU A 323 -19.05 -3.31 0.37
CA GLU A 323 -18.98 -4.31 1.43
C GLU A 323 -18.53 -5.66 0.90
N VAL A 324 -19.16 -6.15 -0.17
CA VAL A 324 -18.84 -7.48 -0.72
C VAL A 324 -17.46 -7.47 -1.37
N THR A 325 -17.10 -6.41 -2.11
CA THR A 325 -15.76 -6.30 -2.71
C THR A 325 -14.66 -6.26 -1.65
N ASN A 326 -14.87 -5.52 -0.56
CA ASN A 326 -13.90 -5.40 0.54
C ASN A 326 -13.77 -6.71 1.34
N LEU A 327 -14.83 -7.51 1.45
CA LEU A 327 -14.75 -8.86 2.01
C LEU A 327 -13.81 -9.76 1.18
N VAL A 328 -14.00 -9.78 -0.14
CA VAL A 328 -13.16 -10.59 -1.03
C VAL A 328 -11.72 -10.06 -1.05
N ALA A 329 -11.53 -8.73 -0.99
CA ALA A 329 -10.21 -8.12 -0.89
C ALA A 329 -9.48 -8.54 0.40
N ALA A 330 -10.18 -8.57 1.54
CA ALA A 330 -9.64 -9.07 2.80
C ALA A 330 -9.22 -10.55 2.68
N ALA A 331 -10.07 -11.39 2.08
CA ALA A 331 -9.76 -12.79 1.85
C ALA A 331 -8.52 -12.99 0.97
N GLU A 332 -8.41 -12.27 -0.15
CA GLU A 332 -7.26 -12.30 -1.06
C GLU A 332 -5.96 -11.90 -0.33
N ALA A 333 -5.99 -10.79 0.40
CA ALA A 333 -4.83 -10.29 1.12
C ALA A 333 -4.36 -11.23 2.24
N ILE A 334 -5.29 -11.76 3.04
CA ILE A 334 -4.98 -12.68 4.14
C ILE A 334 -4.49 -14.01 3.61
N ALA A 335 -5.12 -14.55 2.55
CA ALA A 335 -4.68 -15.79 1.94
C ALA A 335 -3.27 -15.65 1.35
N PHE A 336 -2.96 -14.51 0.72
CA PHE A 336 -1.61 -14.26 0.21
C PHE A 336 -0.59 -14.08 1.33
N ALA A 337 -0.94 -13.38 2.40
CA ALA A 337 -0.09 -13.26 3.60
C ALA A 337 0.20 -14.63 4.24
N ARG A 338 -0.82 -15.49 4.36
CA ARG A 338 -0.66 -16.87 4.84
C ARG A 338 0.27 -17.67 3.92
N TYR A 339 0.05 -17.59 2.61
CA TYR A 339 0.87 -18.29 1.61
C TYR A 339 2.36 -17.90 1.69
N LEU A 340 2.65 -16.62 1.93
CA LEU A 340 4.01 -16.11 2.11
C LEU A 340 4.60 -16.32 3.51
N ASN A 341 3.90 -17.03 4.40
CA ASN A 341 4.28 -17.26 5.80
C ASN A 341 4.52 -15.96 6.60
N VAL A 342 3.76 -14.90 6.29
CA VAL A 342 3.78 -13.66 7.06
C VAL A 342 3.11 -13.91 8.41
N ASP A 343 3.65 -13.32 9.49
CA ASP A 343 2.98 -13.32 10.80
C ASP A 343 1.62 -12.62 10.70
N LEU A 344 0.54 -13.42 10.71
CA LEU A 344 -0.81 -12.91 10.50
C LEU A 344 -1.30 -12.01 11.65
N LYS A 345 -0.79 -12.16 12.87
CA LYS A 345 -1.16 -11.29 14.00
C LYS A 345 -0.50 -9.92 13.82
N GLN A 346 0.79 -9.91 13.50
CA GLN A 346 1.51 -8.66 13.21
C GLN A 346 0.93 -7.97 11.96
N PHE A 347 0.58 -8.74 10.94
CA PHE A 347 -0.10 -8.25 9.74
C PHE A 347 -1.45 -7.61 10.07
N PHE A 348 -2.29 -8.27 10.90
CA PHE A 348 -3.57 -7.71 11.32
C PHE A 348 -3.41 -6.37 12.03
N THR A 349 -2.49 -6.27 12.98
CA THR A 349 -2.20 -5.03 13.70
C THR A 349 -1.72 -3.92 12.76
N LEU A 350 -0.76 -4.23 11.86
CA LEU A 350 -0.26 -3.28 10.89
C LEU A 350 -1.38 -2.74 9.98
N VAL A 351 -2.16 -3.63 9.39
CA VAL A 351 -3.18 -3.28 8.39
C VAL A 351 -4.30 -2.47 9.02
N SER A 352 -4.75 -2.85 10.22
CA SER A 352 -5.87 -2.20 10.92
C SER A 352 -5.61 -0.72 11.26
N ASP A 353 -4.33 -0.34 11.42
CA ASP A 353 -3.91 1.02 11.77
C ASP A 353 -3.21 1.77 10.62
N ALA A 354 -3.41 1.31 9.38
CA ALA A 354 -2.74 1.83 8.21
C ALA A 354 -3.62 1.80 6.94
N ALA A 355 -2.97 2.03 5.80
CA ALA A 355 -3.60 2.20 4.49
C ALA A 355 -4.50 1.03 4.02
N GLY A 356 -4.35 -0.16 4.62
CA GLY A 356 -5.15 -1.33 4.25
C GLY A 356 -6.42 -1.49 5.08
N ALA A 357 -6.66 -0.65 6.10
CA ALA A 357 -7.77 -0.81 7.01
C ALA A 357 -9.14 -0.68 6.30
N SER A 358 -10.05 -1.59 6.65
CA SER A 358 -11.46 -1.54 6.28
C SER A 358 -12.30 -2.22 7.37
N ARG A 359 -13.59 -1.91 7.43
CA ARG A 359 -14.51 -2.58 8.37
C ARG A 359 -14.52 -4.09 8.14
N GLN A 360 -14.54 -4.51 6.87
CA GLN A 360 -14.48 -5.93 6.50
C GLN A 360 -13.18 -6.59 6.94
N PHE A 361 -12.02 -5.95 6.78
CA PHE A 361 -10.76 -6.52 7.25
C PHE A 361 -10.72 -6.65 8.80
N MET A 362 -11.11 -5.59 9.52
CA MET A 362 -11.07 -5.58 10.99
C MET A 362 -12.05 -6.56 11.65
N THR A 363 -13.13 -6.91 10.96
CA THR A 363 -14.16 -7.83 11.47
C THR A 363 -14.01 -9.22 10.84
N LYS A 364 -14.33 -9.34 9.55
CA LYS A 364 -14.29 -10.59 8.78
C LYS A 364 -12.88 -11.10 8.52
N GLY A 365 -11.93 -10.20 8.31
CA GLY A 365 -10.52 -10.57 8.21
C GLY A 365 -9.97 -11.16 9.52
N LEU A 366 -10.41 -10.66 10.68
CA LEU A 366 -10.02 -11.24 11.96
C LEU A 366 -10.55 -12.68 12.12
N GLU A 367 -11.81 -12.93 11.74
CA GLU A 367 -12.39 -14.29 11.70
C GLU A 367 -11.53 -15.23 10.82
N MET A 368 -11.10 -14.76 9.64
CA MET A 368 -10.24 -15.51 8.72
C MET A 368 -8.85 -15.82 9.28
N ILE A 369 -8.24 -14.85 9.96
CA ILE A 369 -6.90 -14.98 10.58
C ILE A 369 -6.93 -15.96 11.75
N GLU A 370 -7.99 -15.93 12.56
CA GLU A 370 -8.14 -16.78 13.73
C GLU A 370 -8.71 -18.17 13.40
N GLY A 371 -8.89 -18.49 12.12
CA GLY A 371 -9.33 -19.80 11.65
C GLY A 371 -10.82 -20.07 11.82
N ARG A 372 -11.62 -19.09 12.23
CA ARG A 372 -13.08 -19.20 12.43
C ARG A 372 -13.86 -19.01 11.12
N ILE A 373 -13.35 -19.59 10.04
CA ILE A 373 -13.87 -19.39 8.69
C ILE A 373 -15.23 -20.08 8.55
N GLY A 374 -16.27 -19.30 8.25
CA GLY A 374 -17.64 -19.81 8.10
C GLY A 374 -18.39 -20.07 9.42
N GLU A 375 -17.79 -19.81 10.59
CA GLU A 375 -18.35 -20.16 11.91
C GLU A 375 -19.36 -19.15 12.48
N GLY A 376 -19.66 -18.07 11.76
CA GLY A 376 -20.64 -17.08 12.21
C GLY A 376 -22.08 -17.60 12.08
N ALA A 377 -22.68 -18.10 13.16
CA ALA A 377 -24.12 -18.36 13.20
C ALA A 377 -24.89 -17.07 12.86
N GLY A 378 -25.69 -17.09 11.78
CA GLY A 378 -26.39 -15.90 11.26
C GLY A 378 -25.53 -14.93 10.44
N SER A 379 -24.28 -15.29 10.11
CA SER A 379 -23.48 -14.52 9.16
C SER A 379 -24.06 -14.63 7.74
N GLU A 380 -23.92 -13.54 6.97
CA GLU A 380 -24.25 -13.54 5.54
C GLU A 380 -23.56 -14.73 4.86
N THR A 381 -24.28 -15.47 4.00
CA THR A 381 -23.70 -16.58 3.22
C THR A 381 -23.04 -16.09 1.94
N ILE A 382 -22.22 -16.93 1.30
CA ILE A 382 -21.68 -16.63 -0.04
C ILE A 382 -22.81 -16.39 -1.05
N ASP A 383 -23.88 -17.19 -1.02
CA ASP A 383 -25.05 -17.01 -1.89
C ASP A 383 -25.75 -15.66 -1.69
N ALA A 384 -25.86 -15.19 -0.45
CA ALA A 384 -26.44 -13.89 -0.13
C ALA A 384 -25.54 -12.74 -0.63
N ALA A 385 -24.23 -12.84 -0.42
CA ALA A 385 -23.25 -11.86 -0.92
C ALA A 385 -23.26 -11.78 -2.45
N ILE A 386 -23.34 -12.92 -3.14
CA ILE A 386 -23.51 -12.99 -4.60
C ILE A 386 -24.78 -12.24 -5.02
N SER A 387 -25.91 -12.51 -4.40
CA SER A 387 -27.18 -11.89 -4.79
C SER A 387 -27.17 -10.36 -4.64
N ARG A 388 -26.53 -9.82 -3.60
CA ARG A 388 -26.38 -8.36 -3.44
C ARG A 388 -25.50 -7.75 -4.52
N LEU A 389 -24.33 -8.34 -4.76
CA LEU A 389 -23.37 -7.83 -5.73
C LEU A 389 -23.86 -7.98 -7.18
N GLU A 390 -24.62 -9.04 -7.50
CA GLU A 390 -25.29 -9.21 -8.80
C GLU A 390 -26.25 -8.06 -9.11
N LYS A 391 -27.02 -7.59 -8.12
CA LYS A 391 -27.95 -6.47 -8.31
C LYS A 391 -27.20 -5.18 -8.65
N ALA A 392 -26.11 -4.89 -7.92
CA ALA A 392 -25.26 -3.74 -8.22
C ALA A 392 -24.62 -3.86 -9.61
N SER A 393 -24.08 -5.03 -9.95
CA SER A 393 -23.48 -5.31 -11.26
C SER A 393 -24.49 -5.18 -12.40
N GLN A 394 -25.71 -5.72 -12.25
CA GLN A 394 -26.76 -5.56 -13.25
C GLN A 394 -27.10 -4.09 -13.46
N LYS A 395 -27.31 -3.33 -12.38
CA LYS A 395 -27.64 -1.91 -12.49
C LYS A 395 -26.53 -1.10 -13.14
N ALA A 396 -25.27 -1.41 -12.84
CA ALA A 396 -24.12 -0.76 -13.46
C ALA A 396 -24.01 -1.09 -14.96
N ARG A 397 -24.31 -2.34 -15.36
CA ARG A 397 -24.40 -2.71 -16.78
C ARG A 397 -25.45 -1.89 -17.53
N ASP A 398 -26.62 -1.70 -16.93
CA ASP A 398 -27.69 -0.89 -17.52
C ASP A 398 -27.28 0.58 -17.72
N LEU A 399 -26.30 1.06 -16.95
CA LEU A 399 -25.75 2.41 -17.00
C LEU A 399 -24.42 2.51 -17.77
N HIS A 400 -23.93 1.41 -18.34
CA HIS A 400 -22.59 1.33 -18.96
C HIS A 400 -21.44 1.73 -18.02
N CYS A 401 -21.62 1.54 -16.71
CA CYS A 401 -20.59 1.78 -15.71
C CYS A 401 -19.77 0.50 -15.49
N PRO A 402 -18.47 0.47 -15.81
CA PRO A 402 -17.65 -0.73 -15.60
C PRO A 402 -17.36 -0.91 -14.12
N LEU A 403 -17.86 -1.97 -13.47
CA LEU A 403 -17.47 -2.33 -12.10
C LEU A 403 -16.35 -3.37 -12.13
N ASN A 404 -15.11 -2.94 -12.37
CA ASN A 404 -13.96 -3.80 -12.55
C ASN A 404 -13.67 -4.64 -11.30
N LEU A 405 -13.65 -4.02 -10.11
CA LEU A 405 -13.41 -4.74 -8.86
C LEU A 405 -14.63 -5.53 -8.41
N GLY A 406 -15.82 -4.95 -8.51
CA GLY A 406 -17.07 -5.65 -8.21
C GLY A 406 -17.24 -6.93 -9.04
N ASN A 407 -16.96 -6.88 -10.34
CA ASN A 407 -17.05 -8.07 -11.21
C ASN A 407 -15.94 -9.09 -10.94
N ALA A 408 -14.74 -8.65 -10.57
CA ALA A 408 -13.67 -9.56 -10.13
C ALA A 408 -14.06 -10.27 -8.82
N ALA A 409 -14.59 -9.55 -7.85
CA ALA A 409 -15.10 -10.11 -6.60
C ALA A 409 -16.25 -11.11 -6.83
N LEU A 410 -17.20 -10.76 -7.69
CA LEU A 410 -18.30 -11.65 -8.06
C LEU A 410 -17.79 -12.95 -8.72
N SER A 411 -16.75 -12.86 -9.56
CA SER A 411 -16.12 -14.04 -10.17
C SER A 411 -15.50 -14.97 -9.13
N VAL A 412 -14.81 -14.42 -8.12
CA VAL A 412 -14.25 -15.21 -7.01
C VAL A 412 -15.35 -15.90 -6.22
N LEU A 413 -16.44 -15.19 -5.89
CA LEU A 413 -17.57 -15.76 -5.16
C LEU A 413 -18.25 -16.89 -5.92
N TYR A 414 -18.40 -16.77 -7.25
CA TYR A 414 -18.92 -17.88 -8.06
C TYR A 414 -18.00 -19.09 -8.07
N ILE A 415 -16.67 -18.90 -8.05
CA ILE A 415 -15.72 -20.01 -7.88
C ILE A 415 -15.95 -20.68 -6.51
N SER A 416 -16.11 -19.91 -5.43
CA SER A 416 -16.44 -20.46 -4.10
C SER A 416 -17.74 -21.26 -4.12
N LYS A 417 -18.80 -20.70 -4.72
CA LYS A 417 -20.10 -21.37 -4.87
C LYS A 417 -19.99 -22.67 -5.66
N ARG A 418 -19.26 -22.66 -6.78
CA ARG A 418 -19.00 -23.86 -7.60
C ARG A 418 -18.25 -24.95 -6.83
N SER A 419 -17.42 -24.56 -5.86
CA SER A 419 -16.74 -25.47 -4.93
C SER A 419 -17.61 -25.95 -3.77
N GLY A 420 -18.92 -25.66 -3.77
CA GLY A 420 -19.87 -26.13 -2.75
C GLY A 420 -20.01 -25.23 -1.52
N LEU A 421 -19.37 -24.05 -1.51
CA LEU A 421 -19.33 -23.16 -0.34
C LEU A 421 -20.51 -22.17 -0.28
N GLY A 422 -21.47 -22.23 -1.22
CA GLY A 422 -22.53 -21.22 -1.37
C GLY A 422 -23.36 -20.95 -0.12
N ALA A 423 -23.71 -22.00 0.62
CA ALA A 423 -24.49 -21.93 1.85
C ALA A 423 -23.63 -21.66 3.10
N GLU A 424 -22.30 -21.69 2.99
CA GLU A 424 -21.42 -21.36 4.11
C GLU A 424 -21.38 -19.84 4.35
N GLY A 425 -20.94 -19.44 5.55
CA GLY A 425 -20.71 -18.04 5.89
C GLY A 425 -19.74 -17.38 4.91
N SER A 426 -19.92 -16.08 4.64
CA SER A 426 -19.25 -15.37 3.56
C SER A 426 -17.74 -15.33 3.69
N THR A 427 -17.18 -15.50 4.90
CA THR A 427 -15.73 -15.63 5.12
C THR A 427 -15.13 -16.89 4.49
N SER A 428 -15.95 -17.91 4.18
CA SER A 428 -15.53 -19.09 3.43
C SER A 428 -15.01 -18.81 2.02
N VAL A 429 -15.24 -17.60 1.47
CA VAL A 429 -14.60 -17.16 0.23
C VAL A 429 -13.07 -17.26 0.28
N MET A 430 -12.47 -17.14 1.47
CA MET A 430 -11.02 -17.34 1.66
C MET A 430 -10.54 -18.71 1.20
N LYS A 431 -11.34 -19.77 1.37
CA LYS A 431 -11.01 -21.14 0.96
C LYS A 431 -10.79 -21.28 -0.55
N THR A 432 -11.28 -20.31 -1.35
CA THR A 432 -11.05 -20.28 -2.80
C THR A 432 -9.59 -20.04 -3.18
N PHE A 433 -8.80 -19.44 -2.29
CA PHE A 433 -7.38 -19.15 -2.52
C PHE A 433 -6.45 -20.30 -2.09
N GLY A 434 -7.02 -21.44 -1.68
CA GLY A 434 -6.27 -22.55 -1.08
C GLY A 434 -6.44 -22.62 0.43
N ASN A 435 -6.06 -23.75 1.02
CA ASN A 435 -6.11 -23.98 2.47
C ASN A 435 -4.85 -23.44 3.16
#